data_AF-A0AAF0AUF0-F1
#
_entry.id   AF-A0AAF0AUF0-F1
#
_cell.length_a   1.000
_cell.length_b   1.000
_cell.length_c   1.000
_cell.angle_alpha   90.00
_cell.angle_beta   90.00
_cell.angle_gamma   90.00
#
_symmetry.space_group_name_H-M   'P 1'
#
loop_
_entity.id
_entity.type
_entity.pdbx_description
1 polymer ?
#
loop_
_entity_poly.entity_id
_entity_poly.type
_entity_poly.pdbx_seq_one_letter_code
_entity_poly.pdbx_strand_id
1 'polypeptide(L)'
;MLSELSNRVEEFRCICQYKLWHDVPTFAEDEELPHDIRQCYIFLDKTSRSFSAVIKTLPDQLREAIMLFYLILRALDTVEDDMTLPLDKKIPILRSFHEKIEQKGWNFQESGPNEKDREVLVKFDIVISEFLKLDEGYRNVIRKSTREMGEGMAHYVTLSGKNDGFSVSTVHDYDQYCHYVAGLVGIGLSRLFAESQLEDPEFAHAVTISNSLGLFLQKTNIIRDYREDFDDNRHFWPKEIWSKYVTNFGEFCQPENSEKALTCLSEMTANALTHATDALTYIASLQDQKIFNFVAIPQVMAIATLSVVFRNPTVFQTNVKIRKGQAVQIVLHSVNIKNVCDLFLRYTRQIHYKNTPKDPNFLKISIQCGNIEQACETIFPRRYRELYDKVFSEKLFQEKKGNVKDESAKVAISEEVRQQHKKDMTDLGISVGIVLLIVFSCVGILFYVLGLSFSISDLKNLKLM
;
A
#
# COMPACT_ATOMS: atom_id res chain seq x y z
N MET A 1 -23.72 9.67 7.08
CA MET A 1 -24.25 8.91 8.23
C MET A 1 -24.65 7.46 7.90
N LEU A 2 -25.78 7.16 7.21
CA LEU A 2 -26.16 5.76 6.92
C LEU A 2 -25.18 5.03 5.99
N SER A 3 -24.67 5.70 4.95
CA SER A 3 -23.65 5.16 4.05
C SER A 3 -22.31 4.91 4.74
N GLU A 4 -21.90 5.80 5.64
CA GLU A 4 -20.69 5.63 6.44
C GLU A 4 -20.82 4.46 7.40
N LEU A 5 -21.95 4.33 8.08
CA LEU A 5 -22.21 3.20 8.99
C LEU A 5 -22.18 1.87 8.22
N SER A 6 -22.81 1.81 7.05
CA SER A 6 -22.75 0.63 6.17
C SER A 6 -21.32 0.31 5.74
N ASN A 7 -20.52 1.31 5.36
CA ASN A 7 -19.11 1.11 5.04
C ASN A 7 -18.32 0.59 6.26
N ARG A 8 -18.62 1.07 7.47
CA ARG A 8 -17.95 0.59 8.70
C ARG A 8 -18.27 -0.87 9.00
N VAL A 9 -19.52 -1.29 8.79
CA VAL A 9 -19.91 -2.70 8.96
C VAL A 9 -19.18 -3.58 7.96
N GLU A 10 -19.06 -3.15 6.71
CA GLU A 10 -18.33 -3.89 5.69
C GLU A 10 -16.82 -3.94 5.98
N GLU A 11 -16.21 -2.83 6.39
CA GLU A 11 -14.80 -2.81 6.84
C GLU A 11 -14.56 -3.80 7.98
N PHE A 12 -15.46 -3.85 8.97
CA PHE A 12 -15.36 -4.80 10.08
C PHE A 12 -15.49 -6.25 9.60
N ARG A 13 -16.46 -6.53 8.73
CA ARG A 13 -16.63 -7.85 8.11
C ARG A 13 -15.37 -8.29 7.37
N CYS A 14 -14.77 -7.40 6.57
CA CYS A 14 -13.52 -7.68 5.84
C CYS A 14 -12.37 -7.98 6.81
N ILE A 15 -12.24 -7.24 7.92
CA ILE A 15 -11.21 -7.51 8.94
C ILE A 15 -11.41 -8.90 9.54
N CYS A 16 -12.64 -9.27 9.90
CA CYS A 16 -12.94 -10.59 10.45
C CYS A 16 -12.64 -11.69 9.44
N GLN A 17 -13.07 -11.54 8.19
CA GLN A 17 -12.78 -12.48 7.11
C GLN A 17 -11.28 -12.63 6.88
N TYR A 18 -10.54 -11.52 6.84
CA TYR A 18 -9.09 -11.56 6.67
C TYR A 18 -8.40 -12.29 7.82
N LYS A 19 -8.82 -12.03 9.07
CA LYS A 19 -8.22 -12.71 10.23
C LYS A 19 -8.57 -14.19 10.35
N LEU A 20 -9.75 -14.61 9.89
CA LEU A 20 -10.25 -15.97 10.06
C LEU A 20 -9.92 -16.90 8.90
N TRP A 21 -9.79 -16.36 7.68
CA TRP A 21 -9.73 -17.15 6.44
C TRP A 21 -8.62 -16.73 5.48
N HIS A 22 -7.77 -15.77 5.85
CA HIS A 22 -6.64 -15.38 5.01
C HIS A 22 -5.32 -15.86 5.64
N ASP A 23 -4.86 -17.02 5.18
CA ASP A 23 -3.58 -17.57 5.57
C ASP A 23 -2.46 -16.87 4.79
N VAL A 24 -1.82 -15.89 5.42
CA VAL A 24 -0.60 -15.30 4.87
C VAL A 24 0.55 -16.28 5.15
N PRO A 25 1.33 -16.69 4.14
CA PRO A 25 2.46 -17.60 4.36
C PRO A 25 3.45 -17.06 5.41
N THR A 26 3.80 -17.89 6.39
CA THR A 26 4.67 -17.53 7.52
C THR A 26 6.11 -18.00 7.33
N PHE A 27 6.75 -17.60 6.23
CA PHE A 27 8.14 -18.00 5.93
C PHE A 27 9.18 -17.53 6.96
N ALA A 28 8.91 -16.43 7.67
CA ALA A 28 9.82 -15.91 8.69
C ALA A 28 9.93 -16.83 9.93
N GLU A 29 8.91 -17.66 10.17
CA GLU A 29 8.81 -18.59 11.31
C GLU A 29 9.08 -20.04 10.90
N ASP A 30 9.34 -20.28 9.61
CA ASP A 30 9.59 -21.61 9.07
C ASP A 30 11.02 -22.05 9.38
N GLU A 31 11.18 -22.97 10.34
CA GLU A 31 12.48 -23.50 10.76
C GLU A 31 13.10 -24.44 9.72
N GLU A 32 12.33 -24.94 8.75
CA GLU A 32 12.84 -25.79 7.66
C GLU A 32 13.59 -24.97 6.60
N LEU A 33 13.28 -23.67 6.48
CA LEU A 33 13.99 -22.78 5.57
C LEU A 33 15.43 -22.51 6.03
N PRO A 34 16.39 -22.46 5.08
CA PRO A 34 17.75 -22.01 5.37
C PRO A 34 17.78 -20.65 6.09
N HIS A 35 18.76 -20.47 6.98
CA HIS A 35 18.89 -19.28 7.81
C HIS A 35 18.81 -17.97 7.02
N ASP A 36 19.56 -17.87 5.92
CA ASP A 36 19.74 -16.63 5.16
C ASP A 36 18.45 -16.20 4.43
N ILE A 37 17.75 -17.13 3.77
CA ILE A 37 16.45 -16.85 3.13
C ILE A 37 15.38 -16.52 4.16
N ARG A 38 15.34 -17.22 5.30
CA ARG A 38 14.42 -16.91 6.41
C ARG A 38 14.67 -15.50 6.94
N GLN A 39 15.94 -15.14 7.11
CA GLN A 39 16.33 -13.81 7.55
C GLN A 39 15.94 -12.72 6.53
N CYS A 40 15.97 -13.01 5.23
CA CYS A 40 15.42 -12.11 4.21
C CYS A 40 13.91 -11.90 4.38
N TYR A 41 13.12 -12.95 4.66
CA TYR A 41 11.70 -12.78 4.96
C TYR A 41 11.44 -11.96 6.24
N ILE A 42 12.29 -12.11 7.27
CA ILE A 42 12.25 -11.27 8.48
C ILE A 42 12.51 -9.80 8.12
N PHE A 43 13.51 -9.51 7.30
CA PHE A 43 13.77 -8.15 6.83
C PHE A 43 12.58 -7.60 6.05
N LEU A 44 11.99 -8.41 5.16
CA LEU A 44 10.82 -8.02 4.38
C LEU A 44 9.64 -7.63 5.28
N ASP A 45 9.34 -8.43 6.31
CA ASP A 45 8.24 -8.13 7.25
C ASP A 45 8.48 -6.84 8.03
N LYS A 46 9.72 -6.58 8.46
CA LYS A 46 10.08 -5.38 9.21
C LYS A 46 9.97 -4.10 8.38
N THR A 47 10.42 -4.13 7.12
CA THR A 47 10.52 -2.92 6.29
C THR A 47 9.23 -2.66 5.48
N SER A 48 8.57 -3.71 4.99
CA SER A 48 7.48 -3.63 4.00
C SER A 48 6.07 -3.64 4.61
N ARG A 49 5.92 -4.14 5.84
CA ARG A 49 4.64 -4.26 6.56
C ARG A 49 3.54 -4.89 5.68
N SER A 50 2.54 -4.10 5.26
CA SER A 50 1.41 -4.58 4.45
C SER A 50 1.82 -5.10 3.07
N PHE A 51 2.92 -4.61 2.50
CA PHE A 51 3.37 -5.04 1.19
C PHE A 51 4.14 -6.38 1.26
N SER A 52 4.68 -6.75 2.42
CA SER A 52 5.25 -8.09 2.66
C SER A 52 4.23 -9.20 2.41
N ALA A 53 3.01 -9.04 2.97
CA ALA A 53 1.95 -10.03 2.81
C ALA A 53 1.62 -10.29 1.33
N VAL A 54 1.67 -9.26 0.50
CA VAL A 54 1.37 -9.37 -0.93
C VAL A 54 2.51 -10.09 -1.67
N ILE A 55 3.76 -9.73 -1.40
CA ILE A 55 4.95 -10.41 -1.98
C ILE A 55 4.91 -11.91 -1.65
N LYS A 56 4.57 -12.26 -0.41
CA LYS A 56 4.54 -13.67 0.03
C LYS A 56 3.53 -14.55 -0.71
N THR A 57 2.53 -13.97 -1.37
CA THR A 57 1.54 -14.73 -2.15
C THR A 57 2.01 -15.15 -3.54
N LEU A 58 3.10 -14.54 -4.04
CA LEU A 58 3.64 -14.80 -5.37
C LEU A 58 4.14 -16.25 -5.53
N PRO A 59 4.22 -16.76 -6.77
CA PRO A 59 4.84 -18.06 -7.06
C PRO A 59 6.30 -18.12 -6.63
N ASP A 60 6.81 -19.30 -6.26
CA ASP A 60 8.03 -19.45 -5.46
C ASP A 60 9.27 -18.74 -6.02
N GLN A 61 9.71 -19.05 -7.25
CA GLN A 61 10.92 -18.43 -7.83
C GLN A 61 10.77 -16.91 -8.00
N LEU A 62 9.61 -16.46 -8.47
CA LEU A 62 9.32 -15.03 -8.65
C LEU A 62 9.22 -14.30 -7.30
N ARG A 63 8.67 -14.95 -6.28
CA ARG A 63 8.54 -14.42 -4.91
C ARG A 63 9.91 -14.07 -4.34
N GLU A 64 10.86 -15.00 -4.42
CA GLU A 64 12.21 -14.79 -3.90
C GLU A 64 12.95 -13.70 -4.68
N ALA A 65 12.86 -13.72 -6.02
CA ALA A 65 13.43 -12.67 -6.85
C ALA A 65 12.87 -11.28 -6.52
N ILE A 66 11.56 -11.15 -6.34
CA ILE A 66 10.91 -9.87 -5.99
C ILE A 66 11.20 -9.46 -4.55
N MET A 67 11.26 -10.39 -3.60
CA MET A 67 11.67 -10.10 -2.23
C MET A 67 13.09 -9.52 -2.22
N LEU A 68 14.04 -10.18 -2.89
CA LEU A 68 15.43 -9.74 -2.93
C LEU A 68 15.56 -8.42 -3.70
N PHE A 69 14.82 -8.25 -4.79
CA PHE A 69 14.74 -6.97 -5.48
C PHE A 69 14.28 -5.85 -4.54
N TYR A 70 13.20 -6.07 -3.78
CA TYR A 70 12.70 -5.11 -2.80
C TYR A 70 13.72 -4.81 -1.69
N LEU A 71 14.38 -5.82 -1.12
CA LEU A 71 15.36 -5.63 -0.04
C LEU A 71 16.60 -4.88 -0.52
N ILE A 72 17.09 -5.18 -1.73
CA ILE A 72 18.22 -4.47 -2.35
C ILE A 72 17.87 -3.00 -2.56
N LEU A 73 16.68 -2.72 -3.12
CA LEU A 73 16.25 -1.34 -3.33
C LEU A 73 15.96 -0.62 -2.02
N ARG A 74 15.42 -1.30 -1.00
CA ARG A 74 15.23 -0.74 0.35
C ARG A 74 16.56 -0.38 1.01
N ALA A 75 17.60 -1.20 0.83
CA ALA A 75 18.93 -0.88 1.33
C ALA A 75 19.53 0.33 0.60
N LEU A 76 19.35 0.43 -0.72
CA LEU A 76 19.74 1.59 -1.51
C LEU A 76 19.01 2.88 -1.05
N ASP A 77 17.70 2.80 -0.86
CA ASP A 77 16.82 3.86 -0.32
C ASP A 77 17.31 4.32 1.07
N THR A 78 17.67 3.38 1.95
CA THR A 78 18.19 3.68 3.29
C THR A 78 19.52 4.46 3.23
N VAL A 79 20.38 4.22 2.22
CA VAL A 79 21.60 5.03 2.03
C VAL A 79 21.26 6.44 1.53
N GLU A 80 20.23 6.58 0.69
CA GLU A 80 19.79 7.88 0.18
C GLU A 80 19.19 8.74 1.30
N ASP A 81 18.26 8.18 2.07
CA ASP A 81 17.48 8.88 3.10
C ASP A 81 18.31 9.25 4.34
N ASP A 82 19.43 8.57 4.58
CA ASP A 82 20.26 8.77 5.77
C ASP A 82 20.95 10.14 5.78
N MET A 83 20.32 11.13 6.42
CA MET A 83 20.83 12.51 6.50
C MET A 83 22.09 12.65 7.35
N THR A 84 22.52 11.58 8.06
CA THR A 84 23.76 11.58 8.84
C THR A 84 25.00 11.25 8.00
N LEU A 85 24.81 10.66 6.81
CA LEU A 85 25.89 10.34 5.88
C LEU A 85 26.32 11.55 5.06
N PRO A 86 27.60 11.95 5.11
CA PRO A 86 28.10 13.03 4.28
C PRO A 86 28.11 12.65 2.79
N LEU A 87 27.90 13.64 1.93
CA LEU A 87 27.67 13.46 0.50
C LEU A 87 28.84 12.78 -0.23
N ASP A 88 30.08 13.05 0.22
CA ASP A 88 31.31 12.46 -0.32
C ASP A 88 31.39 10.95 -0.12
N LYS A 89 30.74 10.41 0.92
CA LYS A 89 30.54 8.96 1.13
C LYS A 89 29.29 8.43 0.45
N LYS A 90 28.17 9.16 0.58
CA LYS A 90 26.86 8.75 0.09
C LYS A 90 26.85 8.55 -1.43
N ILE A 91 27.36 9.53 -2.19
CA ILE A 91 27.31 9.51 -3.66
C ILE A 91 28.08 8.32 -4.28
N PRO A 92 29.34 8.01 -3.88
CA PRO A 92 30.03 6.82 -4.38
C PRO A 92 29.32 5.51 -4.06
N ILE A 93 28.71 5.40 -2.87
CA ILE A 93 27.97 4.19 -2.48
C ILE A 93 26.74 4.03 -3.39
N LEU A 94 25.92 5.07 -3.57
CA LEU A 94 24.74 5.01 -4.44
C LEU A 94 25.09 4.56 -5.86
N ARG A 95 26.15 5.16 -6.45
CA ARG A 95 26.58 4.82 -7.82
C ARG A 95 27.12 3.40 -7.97
N SER A 96 27.90 2.94 -7.00
CA SER A 96 28.54 1.62 -7.02
C SER A 96 27.70 0.51 -6.37
N PHE A 97 26.49 0.82 -5.86
CA PHE A 97 25.67 -0.14 -5.11
C PHE A 97 25.36 -1.41 -5.90
N HIS A 98 25.16 -1.27 -7.21
CA HIS A 98 24.95 -2.40 -8.12
C HIS A 98 26.15 -3.35 -8.27
N GLU A 99 27.36 -2.88 -7.95
CA GLU A 99 28.56 -3.72 -7.84
C GLU A 99 28.65 -4.34 -6.43
N LYS A 100 28.20 -3.60 -5.40
CA LYS A 100 28.19 -4.07 -4.01
C LYS A 100 27.28 -5.27 -3.81
N ILE A 101 26.13 -5.32 -4.49
CA ILE A 101 25.23 -6.49 -4.43
C ILE A 101 25.89 -7.78 -4.98
N GLU A 102 26.98 -7.68 -5.74
CA GLU A 102 27.74 -8.83 -6.24
C GLU A 102 28.94 -9.18 -5.35
N GLN A 103 29.32 -8.29 -4.45
CA GLN A 103 30.47 -8.45 -3.58
C GLN A 103 30.10 -9.31 -2.37
N LYS A 104 30.39 -10.61 -2.44
CA LYS A 104 30.13 -11.56 -1.33
C LYS A 104 30.69 -11.03 0.01
N GLY A 105 29.83 -10.99 1.02
CA GLY A 105 30.19 -10.55 2.37
C GLY A 105 30.21 -9.03 2.58
N TRP A 106 29.86 -8.23 1.58
CA TRP A 106 29.75 -6.79 1.75
C TRP A 106 28.56 -6.42 2.65
N ASN A 107 28.78 -5.48 3.55
CA ASN A 107 27.75 -4.83 4.37
C ASN A 107 28.15 -3.39 4.67
N PHE A 108 27.23 -2.62 5.26
CA PHE A 108 27.45 -1.21 5.54
C PHE A 108 27.08 -0.84 6.98
N GLN A 109 28.12 -0.68 7.83
CA GLN A 109 27.99 -0.40 9.26
C GLN A 109 27.85 1.09 9.59
N GLU A 110 28.15 1.97 8.63
CA GLU A 110 28.26 3.42 8.86
C GLU A 110 26.93 4.17 8.71
N SER A 111 25.83 3.50 8.37
CA SER A 111 24.50 4.11 8.38
C SER A 111 24.18 4.68 9.77
N GLY A 112 23.31 5.68 9.87
CA GLY A 112 22.89 6.33 11.11
C GLY A 112 22.23 5.36 12.09
N PRO A 113 22.43 5.50 13.41
CA PRO A 113 21.87 4.58 14.42
C PRO A 113 20.35 4.63 14.52
N ASN A 114 19.74 5.73 14.08
CA ASN A 114 18.30 5.96 14.14
C ASN A 114 17.60 5.64 12.82
N GLU A 115 18.33 5.24 11.77
CA GLU A 115 17.74 4.86 10.51
C GLU A 115 16.86 3.62 10.68
N LYS A 116 15.58 3.77 10.35
CA LYS A 116 14.55 2.78 10.69
C LYS A 116 14.86 1.39 10.13
N ASP A 117 15.40 1.35 8.91
CA ASP A 117 15.66 0.12 8.17
C ASP A 117 17.16 -0.24 8.11
N ARG A 118 17.99 0.38 8.96
CA ARG A 118 19.45 0.18 9.08
C ARG A 118 19.86 -1.28 9.11
N GLU A 119 19.09 -2.15 9.77
CA GLU A 119 19.43 -3.56 9.96
C GLU A 119 19.70 -4.27 8.63
N VAL A 120 18.98 -3.89 7.55
CA VAL A 120 19.17 -4.47 6.21
C VAL A 120 20.55 -4.15 5.65
N LEU A 121 21.07 -2.94 5.87
CA LEU A 121 22.42 -2.52 5.45
C LEU A 121 23.52 -3.19 6.28
N VAL A 122 23.31 -3.30 7.60
CA VAL A 122 24.27 -3.89 8.54
C VAL A 122 24.47 -5.38 8.29
N LYS A 123 23.41 -6.09 7.89
CA LYS A 123 23.40 -7.53 7.60
C LYS A 123 23.21 -7.81 6.10
N PHE A 124 23.66 -6.90 5.25
CA PHE A 124 23.39 -6.96 3.81
C PHE A 124 24.09 -8.14 3.12
N ASP A 125 25.12 -8.70 3.75
CA ASP A 125 25.80 -9.92 3.30
C ASP A 125 24.85 -11.11 3.16
N ILE A 126 23.79 -11.16 3.98
CA ILE A 126 22.72 -12.17 3.91
C ILE A 126 21.84 -11.96 2.67
N VAL A 127 21.52 -10.71 2.34
CA VAL A 127 20.75 -10.39 1.13
C VAL A 127 21.57 -10.73 -0.12
N ILE A 128 22.88 -10.45 -0.10
CA ILE A 128 23.82 -10.82 -1.16
C ILE A 128 23.91 -12.34 -1.33
N SER A 129 23.99 -13.09 -0.22
CA SER A 129 24.15 -14.55 -0.29
C SER A 129 22.98 -15.22 -1.00
N GLU A 130 21.75 -14.75 -0.78
CA GLU A 130 20.56 -15.22 -1.48
C GLU A 130 20.43 -14.64 -2.90
N PHE A 131 20.75 -13.36 -3.10
CA PHE A 131 20.76 -12.74 -4.43
C PHE A 131 21.65 -13.50 -5.42
N LEU A 132 22.85 -13.92 -4.99
CA LEU A 132 23.79 -14.65 -5.83
C LEU A 132 23.31 -16.06 -6.23
N LYS A 133 22.28 -16.61 -5.59
CA LYS A 133 21.67 -17.91 -5.94
C LYS A 133 20.60 -17.80 -7.02
N LEU A 134 20.07 -16.60 -7.27
CA LEU A 134 19.06 -16.38 -8.31
C LEU A 134 19.63 -16.69 -9.71
N ASP A 135 18.74 -17.09 -10.62
CA ASP A 135 19.10 -17.24 -12.03
C ASP A 135 19.63 -15.93 -12.62
N GLU A 136 20.54 -16.04 -13.59
CA GLU A 136 21.26 -14.89 -14.16
C GLU A 136 20.30 -13.85 -14.77
N GLY A 137 19.16 -14.28 -15.32
CA GLY A 137 18.13 -13.38 -15.83
C GLY A 137 17.58 -12.43 -14.77
N TYR A 138 17.15 -12.97 -13.63
CA TYR A 138 16.68 -12.17 -12.49
C TYR A 138 17.78 -11.27 -11.95
N ARG A 139 19.01 -11.79 -11.79
CA ARG A 139 20.17 -11.01 -11.32
C ARG A 139 20.48 -9.84 -12.24
N ASN A 140 20.43 -10.03 -13.55
CA ASN A 140 20.64 -8.98 -14.55
C ASN A 140 19.61 -7.85 -14.41
N VAL A 141 18.32 -8.20 -14.25
CA VAL A 141 17.24 -7.22 -14.10
C VAL A 141 17.43 -6.39 -12.83
N ILE A 142 17.70 -7.06 -11.70
CA ILE A 142 17.93 -6.40 -10.40
C ILE A 142 19.16 -5.50 -10.49
N ARG A 143 20.31 -6.01 -10.95
CA ARG A 143 21.57 -5.25 -11.08
C ARG A 143 21.40 -4.01 -11.94
N LYS A 144 20.73 -4.13 -13.10
CA LYS A 144 20.48 -3.00 -13.99
C LYS A 144 19.59 -1.94 -13.34
N SER A 145 18.50 -2.38 -12.69
CA SER A 145 17.56 -1.47 -12.01
C SER A 145 18.24 -0.74 -10.85
N THR A 146 19.02 -1.46 -10.04
CA THR A 146 19.83 -0.88 -8.94
C THR A 146 20.84 0.14 -9.45
N ARG A 147 21.51 -0.13 -10.58
CA ARG A 147 22.47 0.81 -11.19
C ARG A 147 21.80 2.11 -11.64
N GLU A 148 20.71 1.99 -12.39
CA GLU A 148 19.99 3.15 -12.93
C GLU A 148 19.37 3.99 -11.80
N MET A 149 18.80 3.35 -10.78
CA MET A 149 18.24 4.00 -9.59
C MET A 149 19.34 4.68 -8.75
N GLY A 150 20.48 4.01 -8.54
CA GLY A 150 21.61 4.56 -7.79
C GLY A 150 22.22 5.81 -8.44
N GLU A 151 22.33 5.85 -9.78
CA GLU A 151 22.79 7.06 -10.48
C GLU A 151 21.78 8.22 -10.34
N GLY A 152 20.48 7.92 -10.48
CA GLY A 152 19.41 8.90 -10.29
C GLY A 152 19.38 9.48 -8.87
N MET A 153 19.40 8.62 -7.85
CA MET A 153 19.46 9.04 -6.44
C MET A 153 20.69 9.90 -6.16
N ALA A 154 21.86 9.50 -6.66
CA ALA A 154 23.09 10.29 -6.52
C ALA A 154 22.95 11.70 -7.14
N HIS A 155 22.28 11.82 -8.28
CA HIS A 155 21.99 13.10 -8.93
C HIS A 155 21.10 14.00 -8.04
N TYR A 156 19.94 13.49 -7.58
CA TYR A 156 18.98 14.29 -6.80
C TYR A 156 19.46 14.63 -5.39
N VAL A 157 20.20 13.73 -4.74
CA VAL A 157 20.86 14.01 -3.46
C VAL A 157 21.89 15.13 -3.60
N THR A 158 22.66 15.14 -4.71
CA THR A 158 23.61 16.23 -5.00
C THR A 158 22.90 17.57 -5.20
N LEU A 159 21.76 17.58 -5.89
CA LEU A 159 20.95 18.78 -6.08
C LEU A 159 20.35 19.27 -4.76
N SER A 160 19.76 18.36 -3.98
CA SER A 160 19.19 18.64 -2.66
C SER A 160 20.21 19.30 -1.73
N GLY A 161 21.41 18.71 -1.61
CA GLY A 161 22.48 19.24 -0.76
C GLY A 161 23.02 20.61 -1.18
N LYS A 162 22.90 20.97 -2.46
CA LYS A 162 23.30 22.30 -2.97
C LYS A 162 22.23 23.37 -2.79
N ASN A 163 20.98 22.97 -2.63
CA ASN A 163 19.82 23.85 -2.71
C ASN A 163 18.94 23.74 -1.45
N ASP A 164 19.53 23.46 -0.27
CA ASP A 164 18.83 23.42 1.02
C ASP A 164 17.57 22.51 1.01
N GLY A 165 17.75 21.27 0.58
CA GLY A 165 16.66 20.27 0.55
C GLY A 165 15.82 20.30 -0.74
N PHE A 166 15.96 21.31 -1.59
CA PHE A 166 15.22 21.41 -2.85
C PHE A 166 15.92 20.69 -4.00
N SER A 167 15.31 19.64 -4.53
CA SER A 167 15.89 18.86 -5.64
C SER A 167 15.02 18.83 -6.91
N VAL A 168 13.77 19.30 -6.83
CA VAL A 168 12.79 19.25 -7.92
C VAL A 168 12.30 20.65 -8.27
N SER A 169 12.66 21.16 -9.46
CA SER A 169 12.27 22.50 -9.89
C SER A 169 11.07 22.50 -10.84
N THR A 170 11.10 21.66 -11.87
CA THR A 170 10.06 21.59 -12.91
C THR A 170 9.20 20.34 -12.78
N VAL A 171 8.05 20.30 -13.47
CA VAL A 171 7.26 19.06 -13.59
C VAL A 171 8.05 17.96 -14.30
N HIS A 172 8.96 18.32 -15.22
CA HIS A 172 9.85 17.35 -15.85
C HIS A 172 10.83 16.74 -14.84
N ASP A 173 11.45 17.57 -13.99
CA ASP A 173 12.34 17.09 -12.93
C ASP A 173 11.57 16.19 -11.95
N TYR A 174 10.30 16.48 -11.72
CA TYR A 174 9.44 15.66 -10.86
C TYR A 174 9.19 14.28 -11.46
N ASP A 175 8.84 14.23 -12.74
CA ASP A 175 8.67 12.97 -13.48
C ASP A 175 9.98 12.18 -13.57
N GLN A 176 11.12 12.85 -13.77
CA GLN A 176 12.44 12.21 -13.77
C GLN A 176 12.83 11.68 -12.39
N TYR A 177 12.58 12.43 -11.32
CA TYR A 177 12.82 11.95 -9.96
C TYR A 177 11.99 10.69 -9.68
N CYS A 178 10.68 10.76 -9.92
CA CYS A 178 9.78 9.61 -9.77
C CYS A 178 10.16 8.43 -10.68
N HIS A 179 10.70 8.70 -11.88
CA HIS A 179 11.23 7.66 -12.76
C HIS A 179 12.35 6.89 -12.07
N TYR A 180 13.36 7.58 -11.54
CA TYR A 180 14.49 6.92 -10.90
C TYR A 180 14.10 6.11 -9.66
N VAL A 181 13.29 6.68 -8.76
CA VAL A 181 13.03 6.05 -7.45
C VAL A 181 11.87 5.06 -7.45
N ALA A 182 10.99 5.10 -8.46
CA ALA A 182 9.81 4.23 -8.51
C ALA A 182 9.47 3.71 -9.92
N GLY A 183 9.64 4.52 -10.95
CA GLY A 183 9.41 4.10 -12.34
C GLY A 183 10.30 2.93 -12.75
N LEU A 184 11.59 2.98 -12.40
CA LEU A 184 12.54 1.88 -12.58
C LEU A 184 12.15 0.62 -11.81
N VAL A 185 11.50 0.76 -10.65
CA VAL A 185 10.95 -0.37 -9.90
C VAL A 185 9.82 -1.03 -10.68
N GLY A 186 8.90 -0.24 -11.24
CA GLY A 186 7.85 -0.74 -12.14
C GLY A 186 8.43 -1.47 -13.35
N ILE A 187 9.40 -0.87 -14.04
CA ILE A 187 10.09 -1.48 -15.19
C ILE A 187 10.82 -2.77 -14.80
N GLY A 188 11.51 -2.77 -13.65
CA GLY A 188 12.21 -3.93 -13.11
C GLY A 188 11.23 -5.08 -12.84
N LEU A 189 10.11 -4.81 -12.16
CA LEU A 189 9.06 -5.79 -11.90
C LEU A 189 8.51 -6.39 -13.20
N SER A 190 8.19 -5.58 -14.21
CA SER A 190 7.70 -6.08 -15.51
C SER A 190 8.71 -7.01 -16.19
N ARG A 191 10.00 -6.70 -16.10
CA ARG A 191 11.07 -7.57 -16.60
C ARG A 191 11.20 -8.86 -15.78
N LEU A 192 11.03 -8.81 -14.46
CA LEU A 192 11.01 -10.02 -13.61
C LEU A 192 9.80 -10.91 -13.94
N PHE A 193 8.63 -10.32 -14.20
CA PHE A 193 7.44 -11.06 -14.63
C PHE A 193 7.67 -11.77 -15.98
N ALA A 194 8.23 -11.07 -16.96
CA ALA A 194 8.59 -11.66 -18.25
C ALA A 194 9.67 -12.76 -18.11
N GLU A 195 10.69 -12.53 -17.29
CA GLU A 195 11.76 -13.51 -17.02
C GLU A 195 11.20 -14.78 -16.37
N SER A 196 10.19 -14.64 -15.52
CA SER A 196 9.51 -15.78 -14.89
C SER A 196 8.64 -16.61 -15.82
N GLN A 197 8.38 -16.13 -17.05
CA GLN A 197 7.50 -16.77 -18.03
C GLN A 197 6.04 -16.94 -17.57
N LEU A 198 5.65 -16.25 -16.49
CA LEU A 198 4.27 -16.21 -15.98
C LEU A 198 3.42 -15.15 -16.68
N GLU A 199 4.08 -14.17 -17.32
CA GLU A 199 3.45 -13.11 -18.10
C GLU A 199 4.02 -13.08 -19.52
N ASP A 200 3.35 -12.35 -20.40
CA ASP A 200 3.79 -12.18 -21.78
C ASP A 200 5.22 -11.59 -21.87
N PRO A 201 6.12 -12.12 -22.73
CA PRO A 201 7.46 -11.58 -22.90
C PRO A 201 7.51 -10.08 -23.23
N GLU A 202 6.46 -9.52 -23.85
CA GLU A 202 6.34 -8.09 -24.15
C GLU A 202 6.38 -7.20 -22.89
N PHE A 203 6.08 -7.73 -21.70
CA PHE A 203 6.25 -6.98 -20.44
C PHE A 203 7.70 -6.54 -20.22
N ALA A 204 8.70 -7.26 -20.76
CA ALA A 204 10.10 -6.83 -20.72
C ALA A 204 10.35 -5.51 -21.47
N HIS A 205 9.49 -5.19 -22.43
CA HIS A 205 9.56 -4.02 -23.32
C HIS A 205 8.52 -2.94 -23.00
N ALA A 206 7.60 -3.20 -22.06
CA ALA A 206 6.52 -2.30 -21.64
C ALA A 206 7.00 -1.09 -20.79
N VAL A 207 8.09 -0.44 -21.18
CA VAL A 207 8.80 0.58 -20.38
C VAL A 207 7.91 1.75 -19.99
N THR A 208 7.19 2.35 -20.94
CA THR A 208 6.38 3.56 -20.71
C THR A 208 5.27 3.32 -19.69
N ILE A 209 4.49 2.25 -19.88
CA ILE A 209 3.37 1.94 -19.01
C ILE A 209 3.86 1.44 -17.64
N SER A 210 4.92 0.64 -17.58
CA SER A 210 5.54 0.19 -16.34
C SER A 210 6.11 1.35 -15.52
N ASN A 211 6.71 2.33 -16.18
CA ASN A 211 7.15 3.57 -15.56
C ASN A 211 5.96 4.31 -14.93
N SER A 212 4.86 4.43 -15.68
CA SER A 212 3.63 5.11 -15.24
C SER A 212 3.07 4.50 -13.95
N LEU A 213 3.14 3.17 -13.78
CA LEU A 213 2.74 2.50 -12.53
C LEU A 213 3.57 2.96 -11.33
N GLY A 214 4.89 3.04 -11.50
CA GLY A 214 5.79 3.53 -10.46
C GLY A 214 5.53 4.99 -10.12
N LEU A 215 5.35 5.84 -11.15
CA LEU A 215 5.03 7.25 -10.99
C LEU A 215 3.70 7.45 -10.25
N PHE A 216 2.66 6.66 -10.54
CA PHE A 216 1.38 6.80 -9.84
C PHE A 216 1.51 6.57 -8.34
N LEU A 217 2.23 5.51 -7.95
CA LEU A 217 2.48 5.20 -6.53
C LEU A 217 3.34 6.29 -5.87
N GLN A 218 4.43 6.69 -6.52
CA GLN A 218 5.38 7.63 -5.94
C GLN A 218 4.80 9.02 -5.78
N LYS A 219 4.11 9.53 -6.81
CA LYS A 219 3.44 10.83 -6.74
C LYS A 219 2.36 10.83 -5.66
N THR A 220 1.64 9.72 -5.49
CA THR A 220 0.66 9.58 -4.41
C THR A 220 1.31 9.63 -3.03
N ASN A 221 2.47 8.97 -2.85
CA ASN A 221 3.24 9.04 -1.60
C ASN A 221 3.71 10.47 -1.33
N ILE A 222 4.39 11.11 -2.29
CA ILE A 222 4.90 12.49 -2.17
C ILE A 222 3.79 13.50 -1.83
N ILE A 223 2.58 13.33 -2.37
CA ILE A 223 1.43 14.18 -2.04
C ILE A 223 0.99 13.98 -0.59
N ARG A 224 0.93 12.72 -0.15
CA ARG A 224 0.41 12.31 1.17
C ARG A 224 1.39 12.62 2.30
N ASP A 225 2.68 12.48 2.03
CA ASP A 225 3.77 12.54 3.02
C ASP A 225 4.35 13.97 3.17
N TYR A 226 3.73 14.99 2.56
CA TYR A 226 4.18 16.40 2.59
C TYR A 226 4.69 16.86 3.96
N ARG A 227 3.95 16.62 5.05
CA ARG A 227 4.32 17.08 6.39
C ARG A 227 5.60 16.41 6.90
N GLU A 228 5.70 15.10 6.70
CA GLU A 228 6.83 14.27 7.13
C GLU A 228 8.10 14.68 6.36
N ASP A 229 7.99 14.82 5.04
CA ASP A 229 9.12 15.27 4.21
C ASP A 229 9.56 16.70 4.57
N PHE A 230 8.61 17.60 4.83
CA PHE A 230 8.92 18.97 5.25
C PHE A 230 9.62 19.02 6.62
N ASP A 231 9.21 18.18 7.58
CA ASP A 231 9.87 18.05 8.89
C ASP A 231 11.34 17.58 8.76
N ASP A 232 11.61 16.73 7.78
CA ASP A 232 12.95 16.19 7.48
C ASP A 232 13.78 17.08 6.54
N ASN A 233 13.31 18.29 6.21
CA ASN A 233 13.93 19.21 5.23
C ASN A 233 14.09 18.60 3.82
N ARG A 234 13.13 17.77 3.40
CA ARG A 234 13.05 17.15 2.07
C ARG A 234 11.91 17.79 1.27
N HIS A 235 12.21 18.28 0.07
CA HIS A 235 11.25 19.04 -0.74
C HIS A 235 11.08 18.44 -2.15
N PHE A 236 10.05 17.60 -2.30
CA PHE A 236 9.79 16.87 -3.56
C PHE A 236 8.72 17.49 -4.46
N TRP A 237 7.91 18.42 -3.94
CA TRP A 237 6.91 19.11 -4.75
C TRP A 237 7.63 20.07 -5.71
N PRO A 238 7.33 20.05 -7.02
CA PRO A 238 8.05 20.86 -7.99
C PRO A 238 7.80 22.36 -7.78
N LYS A 239 8.87 23.15 -7.79
CA LYS A 239 8.82 24.61 -7.68
C LYS A 239 7.88 25.27 -8.70
N GLU A 240 7.86 24.76 -9.93
CA GLU A 240 6.95 25.18 -10.99
C GLU A 240 5.47 25.08 -10.60
N ILE A 241 5.10 24.16 -9.70
CA ILE A 241 3.74 24.05 -9.17
C ILE A 241 3.58 24.92 -7.92
N TRP A 242 4.35 24.66 -6.86
CA TRP A 242 4.05 25.27 -5.56
C TRP A 242 4.26 26.78 -5.51
N SER A 243 5.22 27.32 -6.28
CA SER A 243 5.54 28.76 -6.26
C SER A 243 4.46 29.64 -6.89
N LYS A 244 3.46 29.04 -7.56
CA LYS A 244 2.25 29.74 -8.02
C LYS A 244 1.35 30.17 -6.85
N TYR A 245 1.47 29.52 -5.69
CA TYR A 245 0.52 29.64 -4.59
C TYR A 245 1.10 30.34 -3.36
N VAL A 246 2.37 30.08 -3.03
CA VAL A 246 3.08 30.63 -1.87
C VAL A 246 4.49 31.07 -2.25
N THR A 247 5.06 31.99 -1.49
CA THR A 247 6.44 32.46 -1.70
C THR A 247 7.47 31.53 -1.11
N ASN A 248 7.20 30.98 0.08
CA ASN A 248 8.04 30.01 0.75
C ASN A 248 7.30 28.69 0.91
N PHE A 249 8.00 27.57 0.72
CA PHE A 249 7.39 26.24 0.71
C PHE A 249 6.68 25.88 2.03
N GLY A 250 7.24 26.30 3.17
CA GLY A 250 6.67 26.05 4.50
C GLY A 250 5.39 26.83 4.82
N GLU A 251 5.02 27.82 4.00
CA GLU A 251 3.79 28.62 4.20
C GLU A 251 2.52 27.76 4.10
N PHE A 252 2.54 26.61 3.42
CA PHE A 252 1.39 25.72 3.36
C PHE A 252 0.99 25.11 4.71
N CYS A 253 1.90 25.09 5.70
CA CYS A 253 1.60 24.63 7.05
C CYS A 253 0.80 25.65 7.87
N GLN A 254 0.71 26.90 7.39
CA GLN A 254 0.06 28.00 8.11
C GLN A 254 -1.45 28.02 7.83
N PRO A 255 -2.32 28.10 8.86
CA PRO A 255 -3.77 28.09 8.69
C PRO A 255 -4.30 29.16 7.72
N GLU A 256 -3.69 30.34 7.70
CA GLU A 256 -4.04 31.46 6.81
C GLU A 256 -3.84 31.16 5.32
N ASN A 257 -2.95 30.22 4.99
CA ASN A 257 -2.68 29.79 3.61
C ASN A 257 -3.42 28.50 3.24
N SER A 258 -4.37 28.04 4.06
CA SER A 258 -5.06 26.76 3.86
C SER A 258 -5.67 26.61 2.46
N GLU A 259 -6.39 27.62 1.94
CA GLU A 259 -7.01 27.50 0.61
C GLU A 259 -5.97 27.47 -0.52
N LYS A 260 -4.86 28.21 -0.39
CA LYS A 260 -3.73 28.15 -1.34
C LYS A 260 -3.09 26.77 -1.33
N ALA A 261 -2.89 26.20 -0.13
CA ALA A 261 -2.36 24.87 0.06
C ALA A 261 -3.27 23.81 -0.58
N LEU A 262 -4.58 23.89 -0.35
CA LEU A 262 -5.58 23.01 -0.97
C LEU A 262 -5.62 23.15 -2.49
N THR A 263 -5.43 24.35 -3.02
CA THR A 263 -5.39 24.57 -4.47
C THR A 263 -4.13 24.00 -5.10
N CYS A 264 -2.97 24.15 -4.45
CA CYS A 264 -1.72 23.50 -4.87
C CYS A 264 -1.86 21.97 -4.83
N LEU A 265 -2.46 21.44 -3.77
CA LEU A 265 -2.76 20.01 -3.62
C LEU A 265 -3.65 19.48 -4.75
N SER A 266 -4.62 20.27 -5.22
CA SER A 266 -5.43 19.93 -6.39
C SER A 266 -4.59 19.84 -7.66
N GLU A 267 -3.64 20.75 -7.90
CA GLU A 267 -2.75 20.67 -9.06
C GLU A 267 -1.83 19.44 -9.00
N MET A 268 -1.25 19.15 -7.83
CA MET A 268 -0.46 17.94 -7.60
C MET A 268 -1.28 16.66 -7.81
N THR A 269 -2.51 16.63 -7.30
CA THR A 269 -3.43 15.48 -7.47
C THR A 269 -3.79 15.30 -8.94
N ALA A 270 -4.08 16.38 -9.67
CA ALA A 270 -4.35 16.31 -11.10
C ALA A 270 -3.17 15.72 -11.89
N ASN A 271 -1.93 16.09 -11.51
CA ASN A 271 -0.71 15.55 -12.10
C ASN A 271 -0.51 14.06 -11.77
N ALA A 272 -0.84 13.60 -10.55
CA ALA A 272 -0.78 12.18 -10.22
C ALA A 272 -1.83 11.35 -10.99
N LEU A 273 -3.06 11.86 -11.11
CA LEU A 273 -4.16 11.16 -11.78
C LEU A 273 -3.93 10.87 -13.26
N THR A 274 -2.99 11.55 -13.93
CA THR A 274 -2.65 11.25 -15.34
C THR A 274 -2.13 9.83 -15.54
N HIS A 275 -1.61 9.19 -14.49
CA HIS A 275 -1.07 7.83 -14.54
C HIS A 275 -2.10 6.74 -14.22
N ALA A 276 -3.31 7.11 -13.77
CA ALA A 276 -4.31 6.14 -13.33
C ALA A 276 -4.86 5.28 -14.48
N THR A 277 -4.99 5.84 -15.68
CA THR A 277 -5.44 5.10 -16.88
C THR A 277 -4.40 4.08 -17.34
N ASP A 278 -3.12 4.43 -17.26
CA ASP A 278 -2.01 3.52 -17.56
C ASP A 278 -1.96 2.37 -16.55
N ALA A 279 -2.14 2.67 -15.26
CA ALA A 279 -2.24 1.66 -14.21
C ALA A 279 -3.39 0.66 -14.49
N LEU A 280 -4.59 1.15 -14.85
CA LEU A 280 -5.71 0.30 -15.22
C LEU A 280 -5.43 -0.57 -16.45
N THR A 281 -4.81 0.02 -17.48
CA THR A 281 -4.48 -0.68 -18.73
C THR A 281 -3.45 -1.78 -18.48
N TYR A 282 -2.43 -1.50 -17.67
CA TYR A 282 -1.42 -2.50 -17.27
C TYR A 282 -2.06 -3.65 -16.49
N ILE A 283 -2.85 -3.34 -15.45
CA ILE A 283 -3.50 -4.36 -14.63
C ILE A 283 -4.42 -5.25 -15.48
N ALA A 284 -5.12 -4.67 -16.46
CA ALA A 284 -5.98 -5.40 -17.38
C ALA A 284 -5.22 -6.35 -18.33
N SER A 285 -3.92 -6.13 -18.53
CA SER A 285 -3.08 -6.94 -19.42
C SER A 285 -2.38 -8.13 -18.72
N LEU A 286 -2.45 -8.22 -17.39
CA LEU A 286 -1.86 -9.29 -16.61
C LEU A 286 -2.66 -10.60 -16.74
N GLN A 287 -1.95 -11.72 -16.81
CA GLN A 287 -2.51 -13.06 -17.01
C GLN A 287 -2.47 -13.88 -15.73
N ASP A 288 -1.37 -13.83 -14.97
CA ASP A 288 -1.23 -14.59 -13.74
C ASP A 288 -1.99 -13.92 -12.58
N GLN A 289 -2.80 -14.69 -11.86
CA GLN A 289 -3.67 -14.16 -10.81
C GLN A 289 -2.89 -13.60 -9.61
N LYS A 290 -1.74 -14.18 -9.27
CA LYS A 290 -0.93 -13.73 -8.13
C LYS A 290 -0.18 -12.45 -8.50
N ILE A 291 0.34 -12.36 -9.72
CA ILE A 291 0.93 -11.12 -10.26
C ILE A 291 -0.14 -10.02 -10.37
N PHE A 292 -1.33 -10.34 -10.87
CA PHE A 292 -2.48 -9.43 -10.89
C PHE A 292 -2.75 -8.84 -9.52
N ASN A 293 -2.89 -9.68 -8.49
CA ASN A 293 -3.15 -9.22 -7.12
C ASN A 293 -2.01 -8.34 -6.61
N PHE A 294 -0.76 -8.75 -6.86
CA PHE A 294 0.44 -8.03 -6.46
C PHE A 294 0.50 -6.61 -7.03
N VAL A 295 0.12 -6.44 -8.30
CA VAL A 295 0.12 -5.13 -8.96
C VAL A 295 -1.14 -4.33 -8.63
N ALA A 296 -2.33 -4.96 -8.62
CA ALA A 296 -3.60 -4.25 -8.46
C ALA A 296 -3.77 -3.65 -7.06
N ILE A 297 -3.34 -4.35 -6.01
CA ILE A 297 -3.54 -3.93 -4.62
C ILE A 297 -2.89 -2.56 -4.34
N PRO A 298 -1.59 -2.31 -4.61
CA PRO A 298 -0.96 -0.99 -4.43
C PRO A 298 -1.62 0.11 -5.26
N GLN A 299 -1.97 -0.17 -6.51
CA GLN A 299 -2.56 0.80 -7.43
C GLN A 299 -3.95 1.26 -6.95
N VAL A 300 -4.77 0.33 -6.45
CA VAL A 300 -6.06 0.66 -5.83
C VAL A 300 -5.86 1.41 -4.51
N MET A 301 -4.85 1.06 -3.70
CA MET A 301 -4.50 1.82 -2.49
C MET A 301 -4.04 3.24 -2.81
N ALA A 302 -3.39 3.48 -3.95
CA ALA A 302 -2.97 4.80 -4.38
C ALA A 302 -4.18 5.68 -4.73
N ILE A 303 -5.11 5.23 -5.59
CA ILE A 303 -6.31 6.02 -5.89
C ILE A 303 -7.21 6.22 -4.65
N ALA A 304 -7.27 5.24 -3.73
CA ALA A 304 -7.94 5.38 -2.44
C ALA A 304 -7.26 6.43 -1.54
N THR A 305 -5.92 6.47 -1.55
CA THR A 305 -5.17 7.51 -0.83
C THR A 305 -5.47 8.88 -1.42
N LEU A 306 -5.37 9.03 -2.75
CA LEU A 306 -5.68 10.27 -3.46
C LEU A 306 -7.08 10.77 -3.11
N SER A 307 -8.08 9.88 -3.00
CA SER A 307 -9.43 10.28 -2.61
C SER A 307 -9.53 10.80 -1.16
N VAL A 308 -8.66 10.34 -0.26
CA VAL A 308 -8.62 10.79 1.14
C VAL A 308 -7.83 12.09 1.30
N VAL A 309 -6.72 12.26 0.58
CA VAL A 309 -5.89 13.47 0.65
C VAL A 309 -6.47 14.62 -0.16
N PHE A 310 -7.18 14.36 -1.26
CA PHE A 310 -7.73 15.41 -2.11
C PHE A 310 -8.67 16.35 -1.32
N ARG A 311 -8.37 17.66 -1.42
CA ARG A 311 -9.04 18.75 -0.70
C ARG A 311 -9.08 18.57 0.83
N ASN A 312 -8.07 17.91 1.41
CA ASN A 312 -7.97 17.67 2.85
C ASN A 312 -6.84 18.51 3.49
N PRO A 313 -7.15 19.51 4.35
CA PRO A 313 -6.12 20.37 4.94
C PRO A 313 -5.23 19.64 5.94
N THR A 314 -5.66 18.48 6.47
CA THR A 314 -4.88 17.69 7.42
C THR A 314 -3.56 17.18 6.84
N VAL A 315 -3.43 17.08 5.51
CA VAL A 315 -2.18 16.70 4.81
C VAL A 315 -1.00 17.60 5.19
N PHE A 316 -1.25 18.89 5.44
CA PHE A 316 -0.23 19.87 5.79
C PHE A 316 0.12 19.88 7.30
N GLN A 317 -0.61 19.10 8.09
CA GLN A 317 -0.49 19.06 9.55
C GLN A 317 0.02 17.71 10.05
N THR A 318 -0.39 16.62 9.40
CA THR A 318 -0.08 15.25 9.83
C THR A 318 -0.09 14.30 8.62
N ASN A 319 0.51 13.13 8.77
CA ASN A 319 0.47 12.11 7.73
C ASN A 319 -0.93 11.44 7.65
N VAL A 320 -1.61 11.61 6.51
CA VAL A 320 -2.99 11.14 6.27
C VAL A 320 -2.99 9.74 5.67
N LYS A 321 -3.66 8.78 6.34
CA LYS A 321 -3.66 7.37 5.92
C LYS A 321 -5.07 6.84 5.72
N ILE A 322 -5.22 5.95 4.73
CA ILE A 322 -6.43 5.12 4.62
C ILE A 322 -6.56 4.26 5.87
N ARG A 323 -7.80 3.96 6.26
CA ARG A 323 -8.05 3.15 7.45
C ARG A 323 -7.65 1.70 7.22
N LYS A 324 -7.24 1.00 8.27
CA LYS A 324 -6.87 -0.42 8.20
C LYS A 324 -7.99 -1.29 7.62
N GLY A 325 -9.25 -1.06 8.02
CA GLY A 325 -10.39 -1.80 7.47
C GLY A 325 -10.60 -1.57 5.98
N GLN A 326 -10.43 -0.33 5.52
CA GLN A 326 -10.47 0.02 4.11
C GLN A 326 -9.31 -0.62 3.33
N ALA A 327 -8.10 -0.65 3.90
CA ALA A 327 -6.95 -1.32 3.29
C ALA A 327 -7.21 -2.83 3.13
N VAL A 328 -7.74 -3.50 4.16
CA VAL A 328 -8.12 -4.91 4.09
C VAL A 328 -9.22 -5.15 3.06
N GLN A 329 -10.22 -4.24 2.98
CA GLN A 329 -11.24 -4.31 1.95
C GLN A 329 -10.62 -4.25 0.54
N ILE A 330 -9.64 -3.37 0.32
CA ILE A 330 -8.93 -3.28 -0.96
C ILE A 330 -8.20 -4.60 -1.26
N VAL A 331 -7.45 -5.14 -0.30
CA VAL A 331 -6.73 -6.42 -0.46
C VAL A 331 -7.68 -7.55 -0.87
N LEU A 332 -8.82 -7.69 -0.20
CA LEU A 332 -9.78 -8.77 -0.47
C LEU A 332 -10.54 -8.61 -1.79
N HIS A 333 -10.75 -7.38 -2.25
CA HIS A 333 -11.57 -7.12 -3.45
C HIS A 333 -10.74 -6.93 -4.73
N SER A 334 -9.47 -6.56 -4.65
CA SER A 334 -8.58 -6.36 -5.81
C SER A 334 -8.09 -7.67 -6.43
N VAL A 335 -9.01 -8.60 -6.70
CA VAL A 335 -8.74 -9.97 -7.19
C VAL A 335 -9.18 -10.22 -8.63
N ASN A 336 -9.84 -9.26 -9.27
CA ASN A 336 -10.17 -9.33 -10.69
C ASN A 336 -10.40 -7.92 -11.26
N ILE A 337 -10.34 -7.79 -12.59
CA ILE A 337 -10.41 -6.49 -13.25
C ILE A 337 -11.74 -5.76 -13.03
N LYS A 338 -12.86 -6.48 -12.93
CA LYS A 338 -14.18 -5.90 -12.65
C LYS A 338 -14.19 -5.18 -11.30
N ASN A 339 -13.70 -5.84 -10.25
CA ASN A 339 -13.62 -5.26 -8.92
C ASN A 339 -12.60 -4.12 -8.83
N VAL A 340 -11.47 -4.22 -9.53
CA VAL A 340 -10.48 -3.13 -9.63
C VAL A 340 -11.14 -1.91 -10.27
N CYS A 341 -11.83 -2.05 -11.41
CA CYS A 341 -12.58 -0.97 -12.04
C CYS A 341 -13.63 -0.37 -11.08
N ASP A 342 -14.40 -1.20 -10.37
CA ASP A 342 -15.41 -0.72 -9.42
C ASP A 342 -14.77 0.08 -8.25
N LEU A 343 -13.60 -0.34 -7.76
CA LEU A 343 -12.84 0.37 -6.72
C LEU A 343 -12.25 1.69 -7.26
N PHE A 344 -11.64 1.68 -8.45
CA PHE A 344 -11.14 2.90 -9.11
C PHE A 344 -12.27 3.91 -9.32
N LEU A 345 -13.42 3.47 -9.84
CA LEU A 345 -14.60 4.33 -10.02
C LEU A 345 -15.11 4.88 -8.69
N ARG A 346 -15.19 4.05 -7.63
CA ARG A 346 -15.61 4.49 -6.30
C ARG A 346 -14.74 5.63 -5.79
N TYR A 347 -13.43 5.48 -5.84
CA TYR A 347 -12.50 6.49 -5.32
C TYR A 347 -12.39 7.70 -6.24
N THR A 348 -12.45 7.52 -7.55
CA THR A 348 -12.51 8.61 -8.53
C THR A 348 -13.75 9.47 -8.32
N ARG A 349 -14.92 8.86 -8.07
CA ARG A 349 -16.15 9.59 -7.77
C ARG A 349 -16.11 10.35 -6.44
N GLN A 350 -15.37 9.85 -5.45
CA GLN A 350 -15.12 10.60 -4.21
C GLN A 350 -14.28 11.85 -4.47
N ILE A 351 -13.25 11.76 -5.31
CA ILE A 351 -12.45 12.92 -5.76
C ILE A 351 -13.37 13.89 -6.51
N HIS A 352 -14.12 13.40 -7.49
CA HIS A 352 -15.02 14.21 -8.29
C HIS A 352 -16.09 14.92 -7.44
N TYR A 353 -16.66 14.24 -6.44
CA TYR A 353 -17.64 14.82 -5.51
C TYR A 353 -17.06 15.97 -4.67
N LYS A 354 -15.79 15.88 -4.28
CA LYS A 354 -15.08 16.95 -3.55
C LYS A 354 -14.60 18.07 -4.48
N ASN A 355 -14.56 17.83 -5.79
CA ASN A 355 -14.10 18.80 -6.78
C ASN A 355 -15.15 19.91 -6.94
N THR A 356 -14.71 21.16 -6.86
CA THR A 356 -15.60 22.33 -6.85
C THR A 356 -15.22 23.31 -7.96
N PRO A 357 -16.18 23.92 -8.68
CA PRO A 357 -15.89 24.93 -9.70
C PRO A 357 -15.13 26.16 -9.21
N LYS A 358 -15.02 26.35 -7.89
CA LYS A 358 -14.21 27.43 -7.27
C LYS A 358 -12.71 27.15 -7.33
N ASP A 359 -12.30 25.89 -7.47
CA ASP A 359 -10.91 25.51 -7.59
C ASP A 359 -10.42 25.77 -9.03
N PRO A 360 -9.34 26.52 -9.26
CA PRO A 360 -8.82 26.78 -10.61
C PRO A 360 -8.40 25.49 -11.35
N ASN A 361 -8.13 24.40 -10.63
CA ASN A 361 -7.82 23.10 -11.22
C ASN A 361 -9.07 22.22 -11.47
N PHE A 362 -10.28 22.75 -11.27
CA PHE A 362 -11.55 22.02 -11.43
C PHE A 362 -11.64 21.25 -12.75
N LEU A 363 -11.31 21.91 -13.87
CA LEU A 363 -11.40 21.30 -15.20
C LEU A 363 -10.35 20.20 -15.38
N LYS A 364 -9.11 20.43 -14.93
CA LYS A 364 -8.03 19.43 -14.99
C LYS A 364 -8.41 18.17 -14.23
N ILE A 365 -8.90 18.31 -12.99
CA ILE A 365 -9.38 17.18 -12.18
C ILE A 365 -10.56 16.47 -12.86
N SER A 366 -11.54 17.23 -13.35
CA SER A 366 -12.73 16.65 -13.99
C SER A 366 -12.39 15.85 -15.24
N ILE A 367 -11.43 16.32 -16.04
CA ILE A 367 -10.91 15.59 -17.20
C ILE A 367 -10.26 14.28 -16.77
N GLN A 368 -9.37 14.31 -15.76
CA GLN A 368 -8.72 13.07 -15.31
C GLN A 368 -9.73 12.08 -14.71
N CYS A 369 -10.71 12.54 -13.93
CA CYS A 369 -11.78 11.69 -13.45
C CYS A 369 -12.57 11.07 -14.62
N GLY A 370 -12.93 11.87 -15.63
CA GLY A 370 -13.62 11.38 -16.82
C GLY A 370 -12.82 10.36 -17.62
N ASN A 371 -11.51 10.56 -17.77
CA ASN A 371 -10.61 9.61 -18.42
C ASN A 371 -10.57 8.27 -17.69
N ILE A 372 -10.52 8.28 -16.35
CA ILE A 372 -10.56 7.05 -15.54
C ILE A 372 -11.92 6.36 -15.69
N GLU A 373 -13.03 7.11 -15.68
CA GLU A 373 -14.35 6.52 -15.89
C GLU A 373 -14.48 5.88 -17.28
N GLN A 374 -13.97 6.54 -18.31
CA GLN A 374 -13.93 6.02 -19.67
C GLN A 374 -13.05 4.77 -19.77
N ALA A 375 -11.85 4.78 -19.19
CA ALA A 375 -10.94 3.64 -19.19
C ALA A 375 -11.58 2.41 -18.52
N CYS A 376 -12.23 2.58 -17.37
CA CYS A 376 -12.98 1.51 -16.71
C CYS A 376 -14.11 0.96 -17.59
N GLU A 377 -14.82 1.83 -18.32
CA GLU A 377 -15.90 1.42 -19.24
C GLU A 377 -15.36 0.71 -20.49
N THR A 378 -14.19 1.10 -21.00
CA THR A 378 -13.52 0.43 -22.11
C THR A 378 -13.00 -0.95 -21.71
N ILE A 379 -12.34 -1.05 -20.56
CA ILE A 379 -11.74 -2.29 -20.06
C ILE A 379 -12.81 -3.30 -19.63
N PHE A 380 -13.85 -2.83 -18.92
CA PHE A 380 -14.93 -3.69 -18.45
C PHE A 380 -16.29 -2.99 -18.54
N PRO A 381 -16.95 -3.03 -19.72
CA PRO A 381 -18.16 -2.27 -19.98
C PRO A 381 -19.29 -2.56 -19.00
N ARG A 382 -20.08 -1.55 -18.67
CA ARG A 382 -21.19 -1.60 -17.71
C ARG A 382 -22.22 -2.67 -18.06
N ARG A 383 -22.49 -2.90 -19.34
CA ARG A 383 -23.38 -3.99 -19.78
C ARG A 383 -22.89 -5.35 -19.29
N TYR A 384 -21.58 -5.60 -19.35
CA TYR A 384 -20.97 -6.82 -18.82
C TYR A 384 -20.95 -6.83 -17.28
N ARG A 385 -20.80 -5.68 -16.62
CA ARG A 385 -20.97 -5.57 -15.15
C ARG A 385 -22.36 -5.97 -14.69
N GLU A 386 -23.39 -5.41 -15.32
CA GLU A 386 -24.79 -5.72 -14.99
C GLU A 386 -25.14 -7.18 -15.29
N LEU A 387 -24.61 -7.74 -16.39
CA LEU A 387 -24.75 -9.16 -16.70
C LEU A 387 -24.00 -10.05 -15.69
N TYR A 388 -22.76 -9.69 -15.34
CA TYR A 388 -21.96 -10.42 -14.35
C TYR A 388 -22.67 -10.44 -13.00
N ASP A 389 -23.15 -9.29 -12.52
CA ASP A 389 -23.85 -9.19 -11.24
C ASP A 389 -25.15 -10.02 -11.25
N LYS A 390 -25.88 -10.04 -12.38
CA LYS A 390 -27.06 -10.90 -12.55
C LYS A 390 -26.70 -12.40 -12.54
N VAL A 391 -25.74 -12.83 -13.36
CA VAL A 391 -25.33 -14.24 -13.46
C VAL A 391 -24.72 -14.73 -12.15
N PHE A 392 -23.92 -13.91 -11.49
CA PHE A 392 -23.33 -14.25 -10.19
C PHE A 392 -24.41 -14.36 -9.11
N SER A 393 -25.37 -13.42 -9.08
CA SER A 393 -26.52 -13.50 -8.17
C SER A 393 -27.38 -14.74 -8.42
N GLU A 394 -27.61 -15.09 -9.69
CA GLU A 394 -28.34 -16.30 -10.09
C GLU A 394 -27.59 -17.58 -9.71
N LYS A 395 -26.26 -17.65 -9.93
CA LYS A 395 -25.42 -18.78 -9.50
C LYS A 395 -25.42 -18.95 -7.99
N LEU A 396 -25.23 -17.88 -7.23
CA LEU A 396 -25.37 -17.89 -5.76
C LEU A 396 -26.75 -18.35 -5.31
N PHE A 397 -27.81 -17.97 -6.04
CA PHE A 397 -29.17 -18.39 -5.74
C PHE A 397 -29.41 -19.88 -6.07
N GLN A 398 -28.80 -20.38 -7.15
CA GLN A 398 -28.82 -21.78 -7.56
C GLN A 398 -27.98 -22.67 -6.62
N GLU A 399 -26.80 -22.22 -6.19
CA GLU A 399 -25.97 -22.91 -5.18
C GLU A 399 -26.67 -22.97 -3.83
N LYS A 400 -27.34 -21.88 -3.40
CA LYS A 400 -28.21 -21.91 -2.21
C LYS A 400 -29.38 -22.89 -2.37
N LYS A 401 -30.00 -22.99 -3.55
CA LYS A 401 -31.06 -23.98 -3.82
C LYS A 401 -30.53 -25.43 -3.90
N GLY A 402 -29.32 -25.63 -4.41
CA GLY A 402 -28.63 -26.92 -4.47
C GLY A 402 -28.26 -27.44 -3.08
N ASN A 403 -27.71 -26.57 -2.23
CA ASN A 403 -27.40 -26.90 -0.83
C ASN A 403 -28.65 -27.22 0.00
N VAL A 404 -29.80 -26.57 -0.25
CA VAL A 404 -31.06 -26.92 0.42
C VAL A 404 -31.56 -28.34 0.07
N LYS A 405 -31.27 -28.85 -1.13
CA LYS A 405 -31.61 -30.23 -1.51
C LYS A 405 -30.60 -31.24 -0.95
N ASP A 406 -29.32 -30.91 -0.92
CA ASP A 406 -28.25 -31.80 -0.44
C ASP A 406 -28.18 -31.86 1.11
N GLU A 407 -28.63 -30.81 1.81
CA GLU A 407 -28.80 -30.81 3.27
C GLU A 407 -29.88 -31.79 3.74
N SER A 408 -30.95 -32.01 2.97
CA SER A 408 -32.03 -32.93 3.36
C SER A 408 -31.58 -34.40 3.46
N ALA A 409 -30.52 -34.79 2.75
CA ALA A 409 -29.94 -36.13 2.81
C ALA A 409 -28.86 -36.27 3.90
N LYS A 410 -28.17 -35.17 4.27
CA LYS A 410 -27.16 -35.15 5.35
C LYS A 410 -27.75 -34.98 6.76
N VAL A 411 -28.98 -34.49 6.88
CA VAL A 411 -29.67 -34.26 8.16
C VAL A 411 -29.86 -35.55 8.98
N ALA A 412 -30.00 -36.73 8.34
CA ALA A 412 -30.20 -38.00 9.06
C ALA A 412 -28.96 -38.52 9.82
N ILE A 413 -27.76 -38.05 9.48
CA ILE A 413 -26.50 -38.49 10.14
C ILE A 413 -26.02 -37.43 11.18
N SER A 414 -26.62 -36.24 11.19
CA SER A 414 -26.14 -35.06 11.94
C SER A 414 -26.79 -34.84 13.31
N GLU A 415 -27.84 -35.56 13.70
CA GLU A 415 -28.58 -35.25 14.93
C GLU A 415 -27.79 -35.54 16.22
N GLU A 416 -26.95 -36.58 16.25
CA GLU A 416 -26.11 -36.90 17.41
C GLU A 416 -24.99 -35.86 17.62
N VAL A 417 -24.35 -35.41 16.53
CA VAL A 417 -23.28 -34.39 16.58
C VAL A 417 -23.85 -33.02 16.97
N ARG A 418 -25.07 -32.69 16.56
CA ARG A 418 -25.72 -31.41 16.87
C ARG A 418 -26.14 -31.30 18.33
N GLN A 419 -26.47 -32.42 18.99
CA GLN A 419 -26.75 -32.42 20.44
C GLN A 419 -25.48 -32.20 21.26
N GLN A 420 -24.36 -32.81 20.87
CA GLN A 420 -23.07 -32.60 21.53
C GLN A 420 -22.60 -31.15 21.38
N HIS A 421 -22.65 -30.59 20.18
CA HIS A 421 -22.21 -29.22 19.92
C HIS A 421 -23.10 -28.16 20.60
N LYS A 422 -24.39 -28.45 20.80
CA LYS A 422 -25.30 -27.58 21.56
C LYS A 422 -24.95 -27.58 23.05
N LYS A 423 -24.56 -28.74 23.59
CA LYS A 423 -24.10 -28.90 24.98
C LYS A 423 -22.79 -28.16 25.22
N ASP A 424 -21.82 -28.30 24.30
CA ASP A 424 -20.53 -27.62 24.39
C ASP A 424 -20.67 -26.09 24.30
N MET A 425 -21.59 -25.59 23.46
CA MET A 425 -21.91 -24.16 23.39
C MET A 425 -22.62 -23.63 24.62
N THR A 426 -23.49 -24.42 25.26
CA THR A 426 -24.10 -24.03 26.53
C THR A 426 -23.08 -24.00 27.67
N ASP A 427 -22.16 -24.95 27.71
CA ASP A 427 -21.10 -25.01 28.73
C ASP A 427 -20.10 -23.85 28.56
N LEU A 428 -19.77 -23.48 27.31
CA LEU A 428 -18.96 -22.30 27.02
C LEU A 428 -19.67 -20.99 27.42
N GLY A 429 -20.98 -20.88 27.15
CA GLY A 429 -21.78 -19.72 27.55
C GLY A 429 -21.85 -19.55 29.08
N ILE A 430 -22.01 -20.65 29.82
CA ILE A 430 -21.98 -20.66 31.28
C ILE A 430 -20.59 -20.25 31.79
N SER A 431 -19.53 -20.78 31.19
CA SER A 431 -18.14 -20.47 31.56
C SER A 431 -17.81 -18.99 31.38
N VAL A 432 -18.20 -18.39 30.24
CA VAL A 432 -18.03 -16.96 29.97
C VAL A 432 -18.86 -16.11 30.94
N GLY A 433 -20.09 -16.54 31.25
CA GLY A 433 -20.94 -15.88 32.24
C GLY A 433 -20.32 -15.86 33.64
N ILE A 434 -19.72 -16.97 34.08
CA ILE A 434 -19.04 -17.07 35.37
C ILE A 434 -17.80 -16.16 35.40
N VAL A 435 -16.98 -16.15 34.34
CA VAL A 435 -15.81 -15.28 34.25
C VAL A 435 -16.21 -13.80 34.31
N LEU A 436 -17.25 -13.40 33.57
CA LEU A 436 -17.76 -12.02 33.63
C LEU A 436 -18.27 -11.67 35.02
N LEU A 437 -19.00 -12.57 35.68
CA LEU A 437 -19.46 -12.37 37.07
C LEU A 437 -18.29 -12.19 38.04
N ILE A 438 -17.23 -12.98 37.91
CA ILE A 438 -16.02 -12.86 38.71
C ILE A 438 -15.34 -11.50 38.45
N VAL A 439 -15.17 -11.11 37.18
CA VAL A 439 -14.57 -9.83 36.81
C VAL A 439 -15.40 -8.66 37.35
N PHE A 440 -16.71 -8.66 37.18
CA PHE A 440 -17.59 -7.61 37.71
C PHE A 440 -17.61 -7.58 39.23
N SER A 441 -17.53 -8.73 39.90
CA SER A 441 -17.43 -8.80 41.36
C SER A 441 -16.08 -8.27 41.86
N CYS A 442 -14.97 -8.63 41.21
CA CYS A 442 -13.64 -8.10 41.52
C CYS A 442 -13.57 -6.58 41.32
N VAL A 443 -14.15 -6.09 40.21
CA VAL A 443 -14.23 -4.65 39.92
C VAL A 443 -15.11 -3.94 40.96
N GLY A 444 -16.26 -4.51 41.33
CA GLY A 444 -17.13 -3.98 42.38
C GLY A 444 -16.46 -3.92 43.76
N ILE A 445 -15.71 -4.96 44.13
CA ILE A 445 -14.91 -4.99 45.36
C ILE A 445 -13.79 -3.94 45.31
N LEU A 446 -13.14 -3.77 44.15
CA LEU A 446 -12.12 -2.75 43.94
C LEU A 446 -12.69 -1.33 44.13
N PHE A 447 -13.87 -1.05 43.57
CA PHE A 447 -14.56 0.22 43.76
C PHE A 447 -14.96 0.47 45.21
N TYR A 448 -15.41 -0.57 45.92
CA TYR A 448 -15.74 -0.50 47.35
C TYR A 448 -14.51 -0.21 48.23
N VAL A 449 -13.39 -0.91 47.98
CA VAL A 449 -12.11 -0.71 48.71
C VAL A 449 -11.51 0.67 48.43
N LEU A 450 -11.68 1.19 47.22
CA LEU A 450 -11.20 2.52 46.84
C LEU A 450 -12.14 3.67 47.24
N GLY A 451 -13.26 3.39 47.91
CA GLY A 451 -14.22 4.41 48.38
C GLY A 451 -14.93 5.16 47.26
N LEU A 452 -14.94 4.61 46.04
CA LEU A 452 -15.54 5.22 44.86
C LEU A 452 -17.00 4.76 44.75
N SER A 453 -17.94 5.55 45.28
CA SER A 453 -19.38 5.30 45.09
C SER A 453 -19.84 5.82 43.73
N PHE A 454 -20.24 4.91 42.83
CA PHE A 454 -20.93 5.26 41.58
C PHE A 454 -22.44 5.16 41.82
N SER A 455 -23.17 6.27 41.73
CA SER A 455 -24.63 6.25 41.77
C SER A 455 -25.19 6.26 40.34
N ILE A 456 -26.24 5.48 40.09
CA ILE A 456 -26.94 5.44 38.78
C ILE A 456 -27.52 6.84 38.43
N SER A 457 -27.64 7.75 39.39
CA SER A 457 -27.98 9.16 39.14
C SER A 457 -26.94 9.92 38.30
N ASP A 458 -25.67 9.53 38.34
CA ASP A 458 -24.58 10.25 37.68
C ASP A 458 -24.57 10.00 36.16
N LEU A 459 -25.08 8.84 35.74
CA LEU A 459 -25.27 8.47 34.33
C LEU A 459 -26.38 9.28 33.62
N LYS A 460 -27.32 9.88 34.35
CA LYS A 460 -28.37 10.72 33.75
C LYS A 460 -27.92 12.15 33.43
N ASN A 461 -26.77 12.59 33.96
CA ASN A 461 -26.25 13.95 33.75
C ASN A 461 -25.22 14.07 32.61
N LEU A 462 -24.84 12.97 31.95
CA LEU A 462 -24.15 13.04 30.65
C LEU A 462 -25.15 13.38 29.53
N LYS A 463 -25.59 14.64 29.47
CA LYS A 463 -26.04 15.23 28.20
C LYS A 463 -24.81 15.53 27.36
N LEU A 464 -24.90 15.19 26.07
CA LEU A 464 -23.90 15.50 25.05
C LEU A 464 -23.37 16.94 25.20
N MET A 465 -22.05 17.05 25.29
CA MET A 465 -21.30 18.21 24.84
C MET A 465 -20.28 17.74 23.80
#